data_AF-A0A7M4EXZ7-F1
#
_entry.id   AF-A0A7M4EXZ7-F1
#
_cell.length_a   1.000
_cell.length_b   1.000
_cell.length_c   1.000
_cell.angle_alpha   90.00
_cell.angle_beta   90.00
_cell.angle_gamma   90.00
#
_symmetry.space_group_name_H-M   'P 1'
#
loop_
_entity.id
_entity.type
_entity.pdbx_description
1 polymer ?
#
loop_
_entity_poly.entity_id
_entity_poly.type
_entity_poly.pdbx_seq_one_letter_code
_entity_poly.pdbx_strand_id
1 'polypeptide(L)'
;MVALFLLFGQVLDGETFLHAVYNRSCTSQDFMALPALFGPPLPRRGMIGYLIEAMPANACHPMESPATSSNSSRNDILLIRRPNCTFGAKVFHTQQAGYRAAIVYNVNSRALADMVTDIEEIRQQTETPSVFTGGTTSKLLNRRNNRLCSHRPISTPVHLP
;
A
#
# COMPACT_ATOMS: atom_id res chain seq x y z
N MET A 1 -10.19 -1.95 -10.62
CA MET A 1 -9.37 -2.40 -9.48
C MET A 1 -7.92 -2.39 -9.90
N VAL A 2 -7.05 -1.79 -9.11
CA VAL A 2 -5.58 -1.90 -9.28
C VAL A 2 -5.13 -3.16 -8.56
N ALA A 3 -4.51 -4.11 -9.27
CA ALA A 3 -3.74 -5.18 -8.64
C ALA A 3 -2.37 -4.59 -8.33
N LEU A 4 -2.21 -4.09 -7.11
CA LEU A 4 -0.90 -3.62 -6.68
C LEU A 4 -0.03 -4.83 -6.38
N PHE A 5 1.20 -4.87 -6.87
CA PHE A 5 2.22 -5.79 -6.38
C PHE A 5 3.21 -4.96 -5.58
N LEU A 6 3.29 -5.16 -4.28
CA LEU A 6 4.30 -4.47 -3.48
C LEU A 6 5.61 -5.26 -3.51
N LEU A 7 6.34 -5.23 -4.62
CA LEU A 7 7.61 -5.94 -4.74
C LEU A 7 8.71 -5.23 -3.96
N PHE A 8 9.20 -5.87 -2.90
CA PHE A 8 10.43 -5.45 -2.24
C PHE A 8 11.61 -5.93 -3.08
N GLY A 9 12.04 -5.12 -4.05
CA GLY A 9 13.32 -5.33 -4.70
C GLY A 9 14.42 -5.05 -3.69
N GLN A 10 15.17 -6.07 -3.26
CA GLN A 10 16.45 -5.81 -2.60
C GLN A 10 17.42 -5.31 -3.68
N VAL A 11 17.29 -4.04 -4.04
CA VAL A 11 18.30 -3.32 -4.80
C VAL A 11 19.34 -2.84 -3.80
N LEU A 12 20.61 -2.89 -4.18
CA LEU A 12 21.78 -2.62 -3.34
C LEU A 12 21.81 -1.25 -2.62
N ASP A 13 20.81 -0.37 -2.84
CA ASP A 13 20.75 1.01 -2.32
C ASP A 13 19.58 1.32 -1.36
N GLY A 14 18.82 0.30 -0.90
CA GLY A 14 17.75 0.54 0.09
C GLY A 14 16.48 1.20 -0.46
N GLU A 15 16.39 1.38 -1.78
CA GLU A 15 15.20 1.91 -2.45
C GLU A 15 14.08 0.86 -2.50
N THR A 16 12.87 1.23 -2.04
CA THR A 16 11.68 0.38 -2.16
C THR A 16 10.82 0.83 -3.32
N PHE A 17 10.30 -0.12 -4.09
CA PHE A 17 9.42 0.18 -5.21
C PHE A 17 8.03 -0.38 -4.95
N LEU A 18 7.02 0.41 -5.26
CA LEU A 18 5.63 0.02 -5.34
C LEU A 18 5.38 -0.38 -6.80
N HIS A 19 5.35 -1.69 -7.07
CA HIS A 19 5.11 -2.24 -8.41
C HIS A 19 3.60 -2.31 -8.69
N ALA A 20 3.00 -1.25 -9.22
CA ALA A 20 1.57 -1.30 -9.53
C ALA A 20 1.33 -2.00 -10.88
N VAL A 21 0.51 -3.04 -10.90
CA VAL A 21 0.07 -3.66 -12.15
C VAL A 21 -1.28 -3.09 -12.57
N TYR A 22 -1.32 -2.52 -13.78
CA TYR A 22 -2.47 -1.80 -14.29
C TYR A 22 -3.24 -2.55 -15.37
N ASN A 23 -4.55 -2.33 -15.34
CA ASN A 23 -5.48 -3.14 -16.08
C ASN A 23 -5.68 -2.81 -17.57
N ARG A 24 -5.47 -1.57 -18.04
CA ARG A 24 -5.83 -1.24 -19.44
C ARG A 24 -5.00 -1.99 -20.50
N SER A 25 -3.83 -2.52 -20.14
CA SER A 25 -2.90 -3.16 -21.07
C SER A 25 -2.06 -4.29 -20.44
N CYS A 26 -2.41 -4.78 -19.24
CA CYS A 26 -1.51 -5.60 -18.39
C CYS A 26 -0.11 -4.98 -18.21
N THR A 27 -0.01 -3.65 -18.32
CA THR A 27 1.23 -2.92 -18.11
C THR A 27 1.46 -2.75 -16.62
N SER A 28 2.59 -3.24 -16.15
CA SER A 28 3.12 -2.87 -14.85
C SER A 28 3.84 -1.52 -14.91
N GLN A 29 3.87 -0.83 -13.79
CA GLN A 29 4.67 0.36 -13.62
C GLN A 29 5.19 0.40 -12.19
N ASP A 30 6.48 0.64 -12.07
CA ASP A 30 7.12 0.87 -10.79
C ASP A 30 6.98 2.33 -10.35
N PHE A 31 6.70 2.49 -9.06
CA PHE A 31 6.66 3.78 -8.39
C PHE A 31 7.63 3.77 -7.24
N MET A 32 8.33 4.88 -7.04
CA MET A 32 9.15 5.03 -5.84
C MET A 32 8.25 5.04 -4.60
N ALA A 33 8.67 4.29 -3.59
CA ALA A 33 8.04 4.26 -2.29
C ALA A 33 9.10 4.10 -1.19
N LEU A 34 8.75 4.44 0.05
CA LEU A 34 9.56 4.10 1.22
C LEU A 34 8.73 3.19 2.13
N PRO A 35 9.32 2.11 2.67
CA PRO A 35 8.63 1.30 3.65
C PRO A 35 8.50 2.09 4.95
N ALA A 36 7.48 1.76 5.74
CA ALA A 36 7.42 2.26 7.10
C ALA A 36 8.61 1.73 7.92
N LEU A 37 9.12 2.55 8.83
CA LEU A 37 10.12 2.15 9.82
C LEU A 37 9.46 1.54 11.07
N PHE A 38 8.21 1.09 10.94
CA PHE A 38 7.42 0.42 11.96
C PHE A 38 6.42 -0.55 11.30
N GLY A 39 5.92 -1.50 12.09
CA GLY A 39 5.15 -2.62 11.56
C GLY A 39 5.99 -3.58 10.74
N PRO A 40 5.38 -4.64 10.21
CA PRO A 40 6.11 -5.66 9.45
C PRO A 40 6.47 -5.15 8.06
N PRO A 41 7.57 -5.67 7.48
CA PRO A 41 7.88 -5.42 6.09
C PRO A 41 6.81 -6.04 5.19
N LEU A 42 6.71 -5.53 3.96
CA LEU A 42 5.92 -6.17 2.93
C LEU A 42 6.46 -7.58 2.62
N PRO A 43 5.60 -8.53 2.24
CA PRO A 43 6.05 -9.85 1.81
C PRO A 43 7.05 -9.75 0.67
N ARG A 44 8.13 -10.56 0.69
CA ARG A 44 9.17 -10.55 -0.37
C ARG A 44 8.61 -10.77 -1.78
N ARG A 45 7.56 -11.58 -1.90
CA ARG A 45 6.85 -11.84 -3.18
C ARG A 45 5.84 -10.75 -3.56
N GLY A 46 5.73 -9.72 -2.72
CA GLY A 46 4.71 -8.70 -2.76
C GLY A 46 3.33 -9.17 -2.32
N MET A 47 2.44 -8.19 -2.15
CA MET A 47 1.04 -8.39 -1.84
C MET A 47 0.21 -7.96 -3.03
N ILE A 48 -0.66 -8.84 -3.52
CA ILE A 48 -1.69 -8.52 -4.51
C ILE A 48 -2.97 -8.16 -3.77
N GLY A 49 -3.52 -6.99 -4.04
CA GLY A 49 -4.75 -6.54 -3.40
C GLY A 49 -5.50 -5.46 -4.17
N TYR A 50 -6.62 -5.05 -3.60
CA TYR A 50 -7.58 -4.10 -4.12
C TYR A 50 -7.30 -2.74 -3.50
N LEU A 51 -6.99 -1.74 -4.32
CA LEU A 51 -6.77 -0.40 -3.80
C LEU A 51 -8.11 0.27 -3.47
N ILE A 52 -8.26 0.70 -2.22
CA ILE A 52 -9.44 1.39 -1.69
C ILE A 52 -8.99 2.76 -1.20
N GLU A 53 -9.70 3.83 -1.58
CA GLU A 53 -9.45 5.16 -1.03
C GLU A 53 -10.05 5.27 0.37
N ALA A 54 -9.28 5.78 1.32
CA ALA A 54 -9.72 5.91 2.71
C ALA A 54 -10.93 6.84 2.85
N MET A 55 -11.81 6.53 3.79
CA MET A 55 -12.94 7.38 4.19
C MET A 55 -13.03 7.43 5.72
N PRO A 56 -12.64 8.54 6.37
CA PRO A 56 -12.13 9.78 5.77
C PRO A 56 -10.76 9.60 5.11
N ALA A 57 -10.48 10.40 4.07
CA ALA A 57 -9.26 10.29 3.24
C ALA A 57 -7.93 10.35 4.02
N ASN A 58 -7.95 10.90 5.23
CA ASN A 58 -6.76 11.01 6.08
C ASN A 58 -6.61 9.87 7.11
N ALA A 59 -7.58 8.96 7.23
CA ALA A 59 -7.61 7.87 8.21
C ALA A 59 -7.31 8.32 9.66
N CYS A 60 -7.65 9.56 10.03
CA CYS A 60 -7.37 10.08 11.37
C CYS A 60 -8.41 9.67 12.41
N HIS A 61 -9.49 9.03 11.98
CA HIS A 61 -10.53 8.49 12.84
C HIS A 61 -10.78 7.03 12.47
N PRO A 62 -11.37 6.23 13.38
CA PRO A 62 -11.84 4.90 13.07
C PRO A 62 -12.70 4.89 11.81
N MET A 63 -12.55 3.83 11.01
CA MET A 63 -13.20 3.66 9.71
C MET A 63 -13.98 2.36 9.71
N GLU A 64 -15.01 2.29 8.87
CA GLU A 64 -15.71 1.04 8.64
C GLU A 64 -14.81 0.04 7.92
N SER A 65 -14.97 -1.23 8.27
CA SER A 65 -14.30 -2.32 7.59
C SER A 65 -14.84 -2.44 6.16
N PRO A 66 -14.00 -2.81 5.16
CA PRO A 66 -14.52 -3.11 3.84
C PRO A 66 -15.57 -4.23 3.98
N ALA A 67 -16.76 -4.02 3.42
CA ALA A 67 -17.96 -4.88 3.57
C ALA A 67 -17.81 -6.33 3.03
N THR A 68 -16.59 -6.79 2.80
CA THR A 68 -16.25 -8.15 2.40
C THR A 68 -16.28 -9.05 3.62
N SER A 69 -17.24 -9.96 3.61
CA SER A 69 -17.37 -11.07 4.56
C SER A 69 -16.03 -11.74 4.85
N SER A 70 -15.86 -12.17 6.11
CA SER A 70 -14.70 -12.87 6.68
C SER A 70 -14.21 -14.11 5.90
N ASN A 71 -14.90 -14.50 4.84
CA ASN A 71 -14.69 -15.73 4.08
C ASN A 71 -14.04 -15.49 2.70
N SER A 72 -13.66 -14.26 2.36
CA SER A 72 -12.97 -13.94 1.11
C SER A 72 -11.47 -13.72 1.35
N SER A 73 -10.62 -14.36 0.56
CA SER A 73 -9.15 -14.17 0.53
C SER A 73 -8.74 -12.81 -0.07
N ARG A 74 -9.60 -11.80 0.03
CA ARG A 74 -9.42 -10.50 -0.59
C ARG A 74 -8.49 -9.65 0.26
N ASN A 75 -7.36 -9.24 -0.33
CA ASN A 75 -6.49 -8.25 0.29
C ASN A 75 -6.96 -6.86 -0.09
N ASP A 76 -7.54 -6.12 0.84
CA ASP A 76 -7.88 -4.71 0.63
C ASP A 76 -6.74 -3.83 1.12
N ILE A 77 -6.24 -2.96 0.25
CA ILE A 77 -5.09 -2.08 0.47
C ILE A 77 -5.59 -0.65 0.50
N LEU A 78 -5.37 0.04 1.62
CA LEU A 78 -5.92 1.37 1.84
C LEU A 78 -4.97 2.47 1.33
N LEU A 79 -5.49 3.42 0.56
CA LEU A 79 -4.79 4.61 0.08
C LEU A 79 -5.17 5.82 0.95
N ILE A 80 -4.18 6.41 1.62
CA ILE A 80 -4.37 7.37 2.71
C ILE A 80 -3.62 8.67 2.42
N ARG A 81 -4.29 9.79 2.61
CA ARG A 81 -3.71 11.14 2.47
C ARG A 81 -2.86 11.49 3.69
N ARG A 82 -1.64 12.00 3.47
CA ARG A 82 -0.65 12.30 4.53
C ARG A 82 -1.08 13.28 5.64
N PRO A 83 -1.68 14.45 5.41
CA PRO A 83 -1.80 15.46 6.46
C PRO A 83 -2.73 15.07 7.63
N ASN A 84 -2.81 15.94 8.64
CA ASN A 84 -3.74 15.96 9.79
C ASN A 84 -3.39 15.12 11.04
N CYS A 85 -2.79 13.93 10.91
CA CYS A 85 -2.42 13.09 12.06
C CYS A 85 -1.13 12.32 11.78
N THR A 86 -0.56 11.66 12.79
CA THR A 86 0.71 10.93 12.68
C THR A 86 0.59 9.72 11.73
N PHE A 87 1.73 9.26 11.19
CA PHE A 87 1.77 8.06 10.36
C PHE A 87 1.31 6.83 11.14
N GLY A 88 1.75 6.70 12.40
CA GLY A 88 1.32 5.63 13.29
C GLY A 88 -0.21 5.57 13.43
N ALA A 89 -0.87 6.69 13.73
CA ALA A 89 -2.33 6.71 13.88
C ALA A 89 -3.06 6.25 12.60
N LYS A 90 -2.58 6.66 11.42
CA LYS A 90 -3.17 6.26 10.13
C LYS A 90 -3.10 4.76 9.89
N VAL A 91 -1.92 4.18 10.08
CA VAL A 91 -1.70 2.75 9.85
C VAL A 91 -2.43 1.94 10.93
N PHE A 92 -2.47 2.42 12.17
CA PHE A 92 -3.22 1.80 13.24
C PHE A 92 -4.74 1.76 12.96
N HIS A 93 -5.35 2.87 12.52
CA HIS A 93 -6.77 2.83 12.12
C HIS A 93 -7.03 1.95 10.89
N THR A 94 -6.05 1.85 9.98
CA THR A 94 -6.12 0.94 8.83
C THR A 94 -6.19 -0.52 9.29
N GLN A 95 -5.35 -0.88 10.27
CA GLN A 95 -5.37 -2.19 10.90
C GLN A 95 -6.70 -2.48 11.60
N GLN A 96 -7.19 -1.54 12.41
CA GLN A 96 -8.43 -1.72 13.18
C GLN A 96 -9.65 -1.91 12.27
N ALA A 97 -9.64 -1.33 11.08
CA ALA A 97 -10.68 -1.53 10.07
C ALA A 97 -10.51 -2.84 9.25
N GLY A 98 -9.42 -3.59 9.45
CA GLY A 98 -9.21 -4.90 8.82
C GLY A 98 -8.60 -4.86 7.41
N TYR A 99 -8.04 -3.73 6.98
CA TYR A 99 -7.28 -3.65 5.74
C TYR A 99 -5.94 -4.37 5.88
N ARG A 100 -5.43 -4.92 4.78
CA ARG A 100 -4.22 -5.78 4.78
C ARG A 100 -2.92 -5.02 4.57
N ALA A 101 -2.98 -3.81 4.01
CA ALA A 101 -1.82 -2.93 3.87
C ALA A 101 -2.28 -1.46 3.78
N ALA A 102 -1.35 -0.54 4.07
CA ALA A 102 -1.58 0.89 3.95
C ALA A 102 -0.58 1.55 3.00
N ILE A 103 -1.06 2.49 2.18
CA ILE A 103 -0.25 3.34 1.32
C ILE A 103 -0.55 4.78 1.68
N VAL A 104 0.39 5.45 2.34
CA VAL A 104 0.27 6.87 2.64
C VAL A 104 0.88 7.66 1.49
N TYR A 105 0.18 8.67 0.99
CA TYR A 105 0.68 9.49 -0.10
C TYR A 105 0.84 10.95 0.29
N ASN A 106 1.91 11.57 -0.23
CA ASN A 106 2.14 12.99 -0.08
C ASN A 106 1.15 13.82 -0.91
N VAL A 107 0.79 15.01 -0.45
CA VAL A 107 -0.14 15.89 -1.18
C VAL A 107 0.65 16.89 -2.00
N ASN A 108 0.34 17.00 -3.29
CA ASN A 108 0.96 17.96 -4.23
C ASN A 108 2.49 17.94 -4.28
N SER A 109 3.13 16.86 -3.84
CA SER A 109 4.58 16.69 -3.85
C SER A 109 4.95 15.26 -4.25
N ARG A 110 6.06 15.11 -4.96
CA ARG A 110 6.67 13.79 -5.26
C ARG A 110 7.67 13.36 -4.19
N ALA A 111 8.03 14.25 -3.27
CA ALA A 111 8.97 13.95 -2.21
C ALA A 111 8.45 12.82 -1.33
N LEU A 112 9.33 11.87 -1.06
CA LEU A 112 9.11 10.78 -0.12
C LEU A 112 9.45 11.25 1.29
N ALA A 113 8.89 10.58 2.29
CA ALA A 113 9.16 10.85 3.69
C ALA A 113 9.21 9.53 4.44
N ASP A 114 10.15 9.42 5.38
CA ASP A 114 10.20 8.28 6.28
C ASP A 114 8.97 8.27 7.17
N MET A 115 8.28 7.14 7.19
CA MET A 115 7.17 6.94 8.12
C MET A 115 7.72 6.36 9.41
N VAL A 116 7.80 7.22 10.42
CA VAL A 116 8.14 6.87 11.81
C VAL A 116 6.92 7.06 12.71
N THR A 117 6.92 6.36 13.84
CA THR A 117 5.95 6.55 14.93
C THR A 117 6.72 6.72 16.23
N ASP A 118 6.36 7.74 16.98
CA ASP A 118 6.83 8.05 18.33
C ASP A 118 5.92 7.45 19.42
N ILE A 119 4.77 6.90 19.02
CA ILE A 119 3.82 6.22 19.90
C ILE A 119 4.21 4.75 20.02
N GLU A 120 4.74 4.37 21.18
CA GLU A 120 5.27 3.03 21.47
C GLU A 120 4.19 1.95 21.36
N GLU A 121 2.98 2.22 21.85
CA GLU A 121 1.87 1.28 21.79
C GLU A 121 1.50 0.95 20.35
N ILE A 122 1.45 1.97 19.49
CA ILE A 122 1.21 1.78 18.05
C ILE A 122 2.36 1.00 17.43
N ARG A 123 3.62 1.32 17.78
CA ARG A 123 4.78 0.62 17.23
C ARG A 123 4.74 -0.88 17.53
N GLN A 124 4.33 -1.26 18.74
CA GLN A 124 4.28 -2.65 19.20
C GLN A 124 3.07 -3.41 18.65
N GLN A 125 1.95 -2.73 18.44
CA GLN A 125 0.69 -3.37 18.01
C GLN A 125 0.46 -3.32 16.50
N THR A 126 1.25 -2.56 15.74
CA THR A 126 1.08 -2.47 14.28
C THR A 126 1.62 -3.72 13.59
N GLU A 127 0.71 -4.47 12.98
CA GLU A 127 0.94 -5.65 12.14
C GLU A 127 0.57 -5.40 10.67
N THR A 128 0.05 -4.21 10.34
CA THR A 128 -0.27 -3.85 8.96
C THR A 128 0.97 -3.32 8.25
N PRO A 129 1.47 -4.00 7.19
CA PRO A 129 2.58 -3.49 6.40
C PRO A 129 2.17 -2.20 5.68
N SER A 130 3.09 -1.23 5.60
CA SER A 130 2.77 0.07 5.02
C SER A 130 3.94 0.72 4.29
N VAL A 131 3.60 1.57 3.31
CA VAL A 131 4.54 2.30 2.48
C VAL A 131 4.10 3.75 2.26
N PHE A 132 5.07 4.61 1.99
CA PHE A 132 4.88 6.00 1.63
C PHE A 132 5.18 6.23 0.15
N THR A 133 4.37 7.02 -0.56
CA THR A 133 4.65 7.40 -1.95
C THR A 133 4.31 8.87 -2.26
N GLY A 134 4.77 9.36 -3.41
CA GLY A 134 4.50 10.70 -3.88
C GLY A 134 3.05 10.90 -4.36
N GLY A 135 2.57 12.15 -4.35
CA GLY A 135 1.22 12.50 -4.79
C GLY A 135 0.95 12.26 -6.27
N THR A 136 1.98 12.24 -7.13
CA THR A 136 1.81 11.86 -8.54
C THR A 136 1.47 10.37 -8.68
N THR A 137 2.14 9.50 -7.90
CA THR A 137 1.83 8.07 -7.82
C THR A 137 0.38 7.85 -7.41
N SER A 138 -0.07 8.51 -6.32
CA SER A 138 -1.45 8.41 -5.84
C SER A 138 -2.48 8.82 -6.90
N LYS A 139 -2.24 9.92 -7.63
CA LYS A 139 -3.11 10.35 -8.74
C LYS A 139 -3.20 9.27 -9.84
N LEU A 140 -2.09 8.61 -10.16
CA LEU A 140 -2.04 7.54 -11.17
C LEU A 140 -2.75 6.26 -10.68
N LEU A 141 -2.54 5.90 -9.42
CA LEU A 141 -3.22 4.78 -8.77
C LEU A 141 -4.74 4.98 -8.73
N ASN A 142 -5.21 6.14 -8.27
CA ASN A 142 -6.65 6.42 -8.14
C ASN A 142 -7.35 6.49 -9.50
N ARG A 143 -6.73 7.13 -10.51
CA ARG A 143 -7.27 7.22 -11.87
C ARG A 143 -7.50 5.86 -12.55
N ARG A 144 -6.77 4.82 -12.15
CA ARG A 144 -6.79 3.49 -12.80
C ARG A 144 -7.61 2.45 -12.04
N ASN A 145 -8.34 2.82 -10.98
CA ASN A 145 -9.07 1.90 -10.11
C ASN A 145 -10.33 1.24 -10.72
N ASN A 146 -10.60 1.31 -12.03
CA ASN A 146 -11.93 0.94 -12.56
C ASN A 146 -12.12 -0.35 -13.38
N ARG A 147 -11.13 -1.21 -13.69
CA ARG A 147 -11.38 -2.55 -14.34
C ARG A 147 -10.26 -3.57 -13.98
N LEU A 148 -10.48 -4.89 -14.08
CA LEU A 148 -9.56 -6.01 -13.69
C LEU A 148 -8.88 -6.69 -14.89
N CYS A 149 -7.61 -7.05 -14.77
CA CYS A 149 -6.99 -8.11 -15.59
C CYS A 149 -7.13 -9.46 -14.88
N SER A 150 -7.60 -10.47 -15.61
CA SER A 150 -7.59 -11.87 -15.16
C SER A 150 -6.16 -12.41 -15.26
N HIS A 151 -5.37 -12.35 -14.18
CA HIS A 151 -4.07 -13.01 -14.15
C HIS A 151 -4.22 -14.44 -13.65
N ARG A 152 -3.95 -15.42 -14.53
CA ARG A 152 -3.47 -16.74 -14.09
C ARG A 152 -2.14 -16.54 -13.35
N PRO A 153 -1.88 -17.25 -12.24
CA PRO A 153 -0.63 -17.15 -11.50
C PRO A 153 0.56 -17.48 -12.40
N ILE A 154 1.57 -16.62 -12.42
CA ILE A 154 2.81 -16.81 -13.17
C ILE A 154 3.56 -17.97 -12.50
N SER A 155 3.54 -19.13 -13.15
CA SER A 155 4.30 -20.32 -12.77
C SER A 155 5.61 -20.38 -13.55
N THR A 156 6.52 -19.43 -13.36
CA THR A 156 7.93 -19.62 -13.74
C THR A 156 8.86 -18.75 -12.87
N PRO A 157 9.96 -19.31 -12.33
CA PRO A 157 11.01 -18.51 -11.72
C PRO A 157 11.79 -17.77 -12.81
N VAL A 158 11.97 -16.46 -12.64
CA VAL A 158 12.89 -15.67 -13.45
C VAL A 158 14.31 -16.07 -13.05
N HIS A 159 14.97 -16.85 -13.90
CA HIS A 159 16.44 -16.91 -13.89
C HIS A 159 16.95 -15.60 -14.50
N LEU A 160 17.73 -14.84 -13.71
CA LEU A 160 18.58 -13.79 -14.26
C LEU A 160 19.80 -14.43 -14.95
N PRO A 161 20.34 -13.79 -16.01
CA PRO A 161 21.56 -14.22 -16.70
C PRO A 161 22.81 -14.15 -15.83
#